data_AF-A0AA87IIW9-F1
#
_entry.id   AF-A0AA87IIW9-F1
#
_cell.length_a   1.000
_cell.length_b   1.000
_cell.length_c   1.000
_cell.angle_alpha   90.00
_cell.angle_beta   90.00
_cell.angle_gamma   90.00
#
_symmetry.space_group_name_H-M   'P 1'
#
loop_
_entity.id
_entity.type
_entity.pdbx_description
1 polymer ?
#
loop_
_entity_poly.entity_id
_entity_poly.type
_entity_poly.pdbx_seq_one_letter_code
_entity_poly.pdbx_strand_id
1 'polypeptide(L)'
;MGFFLVGILLWSLVIVSIVLAIIGLWKRSWKAIAWSGITLLPPILLIFMGGQGMWFRLSILLPLLLFVAAFLMKHQKMHTL
;
A
#
# COMPACT_ATOMS: atom_id res chain seq x y z
N MET A 1 -2.25 -23.53 15.33
CA MET A 1 -0.95 -22.97 14.86
C MET A 1 -0.88 -22.73 13.34
N GLY A 2 -1.89 -23.06 12.53
CA GLY A 2 -1.78 -22.99 11.06
C GLY A 2 -1.70 -21.59 10.43
N PHE A 3 -2.34 -20.58 11.03
CA PHE A 3 -2.40 -19.22 10.44
C PHE A 3 -1.36 -18.24 10.99
N PHE A 4 -0.50 -18.66 11.93
CA PHE A 4 0.49 -17.78 12.56
C PHE A 4 1.55 -17.32 11.55
N LEU A 5 2.02 -18.24 10.69
CA LEU A 5 2.93 -17.96 9.58
C LEU A 5 2.32 -17.00 8.55
N VAL A 6 1.04 -17.18 8.22
CA VAL A 6 0.31 -16.27 7.32
C VAL A 6 0.21 -14.87 7.93
N GLY A 7 -0.04 -14.78 9.24
CA GLY A 7 -0.01 -13.52 9.97
C GLY A 7 1.34 -12.81 9.88
N ILE A 8 2.45 -13.52 10.15
CA ILE A 8 3.82 -12.97 10.05
C ILE A 8 4.10 -12.49 8.61
N LEU A 9 3.68 -13.25 7.61
CA LEU A 9 3.87 -12.89 6.20
C LEU A 9 3.12 -11.59 5.86
N LEU A 10 1.85 -11.47 6.27
CA LEU A 10 1.05 -10.26 6.04
C LEU A 10 1.61 -9.04 6.77
N TRP A 11 2.02 -9.21 8.03
CA TRP A 11 2.64 -8.14 8.81
C TRP A 11 3.98 -7.68 8.23
N SER A 12 4.81 -8.61 7.74
CA SER A 12 6.04 -8.25 7.06
C SER A 12 5.78 -7.49 5.75
N LEU A 13 4.76 -7.88 4.98
CA LEU A 13 4.29 -7.13 3.79
C LEU A 13 3.89 -5.69 4.13
N VAL A 14 3.18 -5.48 5.24
CA VAL A 14 2.80 -4.14 5.72
C VAL A 14 4.04 -3.30 6.01
N ILE A 15 5.03 -3.85 6.72
CA ILE A 15 6.28 -3.15 7.03
C ILE A 15 7.02 -2.79 5.73
N VAL A 16 7.18 -3.75 4.82
CA VAL A 16 7.83 -3.53 3.51
C VAL A 16 7.12 -2.44 2.73
N SER A 17 5.78 -2.45 2.71
CA SER A 17 5.00 -1.41 2.06
C SER A 17 5.25 -0.03 2.66
N ILE A 18 5.29 0.09 3.99
CA ILE A 18 5.56 1.38 4.65
C ILE A 18 6.96 1.88 4.28
N VAL A 19 7.96 1.00 4.31
CA VAL A 19 9.33 1.34 3.91
C VAL A 19 9.38 1.78 2.44
N LEU A 20 8.72 1.06 1.52
CA LEU A 20 8.64 1.46 0.11
C LEU A 20 7.89 2.79 -0.08
N ALA A 21 6.84 3.05 0.70
CA ALA A 21 6.09 4.29 0.63
C ALA A 21 6.97 5.48 1.05
N ILE A 22 7.70 5.35 2.17
CA ILE A 22 8.64 6.37 2.64
C ILE A 22 9.76 6.60 1.62
N ILE A 23 10.41 5.53 1.15
CA ILE A 23 11.49 5.64 0.15
C ILE A 23 10.96 6.20 -1.17
N GLY A 24 9.76 5.81 -1.58
CA GLY A 24 9.12 6.28 -2.81
C GLY A 24 8.76 7.75 -2.75
N LEU A 25 8.25 8.23 -1.61
CA LEU A 25 8.04 9.65 -1.34
C LEU A 25 9.36 10.42 -1.31
N TRP A 26 10.36 9.90 -0.60
CA TRP A 26 11.68 10.55 -0.46
C TRP A 26 12.43 10.66 -1.79
N LYS A 27 12.42 9.59 -2.60
CA LYS A 27 13.08 9.57 -3.91
C LYS A 27 12.19 10.10 -5.05
N ARG A 28 10.99 10.62 -4.76
CA ARG A 28 9.95 10.98 -5.75
C ARG A 28 9.77 9.91 -6.85
N SER A 29 9.84 8.63 -6.44
CA SER A 29 9.77 7.51 -7.35
C SER A 29 8.35 6.98 -7.41
N TRP A 30 7.64 7.35 -8.49
CA TRP A 30 6.29 6.85 -8.76
C TRP A 30 6.22 5.31 -8.77
N LYS A 31 7.28 4.64 -9.24
CA LYS A 31 7.37 3.18 -9.25
C LYS A 31 7.37 2.62 -7.83
N ALA A 32 8.16 3.20 -6.92
CA ALA A 32 8.26 2.72 -5.55
C ALA A 32 6.95 2.93 -4.77
N ILE A 33 6.24 4.04 -4.99
CA ILE A 33 4.91 4.27 -4.40
C ILE A 33 3.85 3.33 -5.00
N ALA A 34 3.91 3.05 -6.30
CA ALA A 34 3.01 2.06 -6.90
C ALA A 34 3.26 0.66 -6.32
N TRP A 35 4.53 0.26 -6.17
CA TRP A 35 4.91 -1.00 -5.56
C TRP A 35 4.51 -1.09 -4.08
N SER A 36 4.61 -0.01 -3.29
CA SER A 36 4.09 -0.03 -1.91
C SER A 36 2.60 -0.29 -1.88
N GLY A 37 1.81 0.42 -2.70
CA GLY A 37 0.37 0.19 -2.82
C GLY A 37 0.01 -1.26 -3.19
N ILE A 38 0.75 -1.87 -4.10
CA ILE A 38 0.57 -3.29 -4.49
C ILE A 38 0.91 -4.23 -3.34
N THR A 39 2.01 -4.00 -2.61
CA THR A 39 2.35 -4.84 -1.45
C THR A 39 1.40 -4.69 -0.27
N LEU A 40 0.72 -3.54 -0.15
CA LEU A 40 -0.27 -3.29 0.89
C LEU A 40 -1.67 -3.83 0.54
N LEU A 41 -1.93 -4.10 -0.74
CA LEU A 41 -3.20 -4.57 -1.26
C LEU A 41 -3.62 -5.93 -0.65
N PRO A 42 -2.76 -6.97 -0.61
CA PRO A 42 -3.10 -8.26 0.00
C PRO A 42 -3.54 -8.17 1.47
N PRO A 43 -2.78 -7.54 2.39
CA PRO A 43 -3.21 -7.44 3.79
C PRO A 43 -4.50 -6.64 3.96
N ILE A 44 -4.70 -5.59 3.15
CA ILE A 44 -5.89 -4.74 3.26
C ILE A 44 -7.13 -5.41 2.66
N LEU A 45 -7.01 -6.15 1.55
CA LEU A 45 -8.11 -6.93 1.01
C LEU A 45 -8.56 -8.03 1.98
N LEU A 46 -7.60 -8.67 2.64
CA LEU A 46 -7.89 -9.66 3.69
C LEU A 46 -8.68 -9.05 4.84
N ILE A 47 -8.29 -7.85 5.30
CA ILE A 47 -9.02 -7.10 6.33
C ILE A 47 -10.40 -6.66 5.83
N PHE A 48 -10.50 -6.21 4.58
CA PHE A 48 -11.74 -5.76 3.94
C PHE A 48 -12.77 -6.90 3.81
N MET A 49 -12.33 -8.09 3.39
CA MET A 49 -13.20 -9.26 3.24
C MET A 49 -13.53 -9.93 4.58
N GLY A 50 -12.61 -9.92 5.54
CA GLY A 50 -12.80 -10.56 6.85
C GLY A 50 -13.49 -9.69 7.91
N GLY A 51 -13.44 -8.37 7.79
CA GLY A 51 -13.93 -7.44 8.80
C GLY A 51 -15.42 -7.10 8.66
N GLN A 52 -16.23 -7.49 9.64
CA GLN A 52 -17.62 -7.01 9.76
C GLN A 52 -17.64 -5.64 10.43
N GLY A 53 -17.41 -4.58 9.65
CA GLY A 53 -17.50 -3.21 10.13
C GLY A 53 -17.14 -2.18 9.08
N MET A 54 -17.81 -1.02 9.09
CA MET A 54 -17.56 0.06 8.13
C MET A 54 -16.11 0.59 8.20
N TRP A 55 -15.49 0.52 9.38
CA TRP A 55 -14.09 0.88 9.61
C TRP A 55 -13.09 0.00 8.83
N PHE A 56 -13.38 -1.30 8.66
CA PHE A 56 -12.55 -2.20 7.86
C PHE A 56 -12.74 -1.99 6.36
N ARG A 57 -13.92 -1.53 5.95
CA ARG A 57 -14.16 -1.12 4.56
C ARG A 57 -13.37 0.12 4.19
N LEU A 58 -13.22 1.06 5.12
CA LEU A 58 -12.41 2.27 4.94
C LEU A 58 -10.91 1.96 4.78
N SER A 59 -10.43 0.78 5.19
CA SER A 59 -9.02 0.41 5.05
C SER A 59 -8.55 0.41 3.59
N ILE A 60 -9.45 0.22 2.62
CA ILE A 60 -9.13 0.27 1.19
C ILE A 60 -8.75 1.66 0.69
N LEU A 61 -9.10 2.72 1.44
CA LEU A 61 -8.67 4.08 1.13
C LEU A 61 -7.15 4.22 1.22
N LEU A 62 -6.48 3.48 2.09
CA LEU A 62 -5.04 3.58 2.29
C LEU A 62 -4.22 3.19 1.04
N PRO A 63 -4.43 2.00 0.41
CA PRO A 63 -3.75 1.65 -0.82
C PRO A 63 -4.22 2.54 -1.98
N LEU A 64 -5.49 2.97 -1.99
CA LEU A 64 -5.98 3.92 -2.98
C LEU A 64 -5.23 5.25 -2.90
N LEU A 65 -4.96 5.75 -1.69
CA LEU A 65 -4.18 6.97 -1.46
C LEU A 65 -2.75 6.82 -2.02
N LEU A 66 -2.13 5.66 -1.82
CA LEU A 66 -0.80 5.35 -2.38
C LEU A 66 -0.83 5.36 -3.91
N PHE A 67 -1.85 4.76 -4.54
CA PHE A 67 -1.99 4.81 -6.00
C PHE A 67 -2.22 6.24 -6.52
N VAL A 68 -3.04 7.04 -5.85
CA VAL A 68 -3.24 8.46 -6.20
C VAL A 68 -1.92 9.22 -6.07
N ALA A 69 -1.17 9.03 -4.99
CA ALA A 69 0.14 9.65 -4.81
C ALA A 69 1.13 9.23 -5.91
N ALA A 70 1.15 7.95 -6.29
CA ALA A 70 1.97 7.45 -7.39
C ALA A 70 1.57 8.09 -8.73
N PHE A 71 0.27 8.25 -8.99
CA PHE A 71 -0.25 8.88 -10.19
C PHE A 71 0.11 10.37 -10.27
N LEU A 72 -0.09 11.12 -9.19
CA LEU A 72 0.29 12.53 -9.11
C LEU A 72 1.79 12.72 -9.31
N MET A 73 2.64 11.87 -8.71
CA MET A 73 4.09 11.92 -8.94
C MET A 73 4.47 11.61 -10.39
N LYS A 74 3.83 10.63 -11.02
CA LYS A 74 4.06 10.34 -12.44
C LYS A 74 3.68 11.54 -13.29
N HIS A 75 2.55 12.19 -13.01
CA HIS A 75 2.07 13.35 -13.74
C HIS A 75 2.99 14.57 -13.56
N GLN A 76 3.45 14.85 -12.34
CA GLN A 76 4.41 15.92 -12.07
C GLN A 76 5.73 15.72 -12.80
N LYS A 77 6.22 14.47 -12.87
CA LYS A 77 7.46 14.15 -13.57
C LYS A 77 7.36 14.31 -15.10
N MET A 78 6.17 14.18 -15.68
CA MET A 78 5.95 14.43 -17.11
C MET A 78 5.77 15.91 -17.43
N HIS A 79 5.28 16.72 -16.50
CA HIS A 79 5.10 18.17 -16.69
C HIS A 79 6.37 19.00 -16.46
N THR A 80 7.46 18.37 -15.99
CA THR A 80 8.77 19.00 -15.73
C THR A 80 9.85 18.61 -16.73
N LEU A 81 9.49 17.85 -17.78
CA LEU A 81 10.31 17.54 -18.96
C LEU A 81 9.84 18.40 -20.14
#